data_AF-A0A960SV41-F1
#
_entry.id   AF-A0A960SV41-F1
#
_cell.length_a   1.000
_cell.length_b   1.000
_cell.length_c   1.000
_cell.angle_alpha   90.00
_cell.angle_beta   90.00
_cell.angle_gamma   90.00
#
_symmetry.space_group_name_H-M   'P 1'
#
loop_
_entity.id
_entity.type
_entity.pdbx_description
1 polymer ?
#
loop_
_entity_poly.entity_id
_entity_poly.type
_entity_poly.pdbx_seq_one_letter_code
_entity_poly.pdbx_strand_id
1 'polypeptide(L)'
;MELLLNDSYQLGKHALEEVAAHSRHRTLTVLGTIKALAEVRGRPRAGGFRSHPHRMTAMPRYRKGMRPWERASLLARKARAEWNLDNEPISNMRLADLFRINDKLFSRPKTVPEVPMSLGLHNTDNSLDVYLAKRPGTSRRFSACRVLGQWLEAEGNTERLIPVAEAKTAQQQFQRAFAQEFLCPYEALMDRLQTDRPTAEDIDEAAEYFGVSPLLVRTTLVNNGEMDREALKWVG
;
A
#
# COMPACT_ATOMS: atom_id res chain seq x y z
N MET A 1 9.23 -17.86 -23.91
CA MET A 1 10.40 -17.36 -23.16
C MET A 1 10.72 -15.92 -23.55
N GLU A 2 10.76 -15.60 -24.85
CA GLU A 2 11.01 -14.25 -25.39
C GLU A 2 9.98 -13.18 -24.95
N LEU A 3 8.70 -13.53 -24.87
CA LEU A 3 7.64 -12.62 -24.37
C LEU A 3 7.85 -12.18 -22.91
N LEU A 4 8.26 -13.09 -22.03
CA LEU A 4 8.52 -12.78 -20.61
C LEU A 4 9.78 -11.92 -20.42
N LEU A 5 10.77 -12.09 -21.29
CA LEU A 5 11.97 -11.26 -21.30
C LEU A 5 11.65 -9.82 -21.69
N ASN A 6 10.84 -9.62 -22.74
CA ASN A 6 10.39 -8.29 -23.14
C ASN A 6 9.53 -7.61 -22.06
N ASP A 7 8.64 -8.37 -21.42
CA ASP A 7 7.82 -7.86 -20.31
C ASP A 7 8.70 -7.41 -19.12
N SER A 8 9.84 -8.08 -18.90
CA SER A 8 10.77 -7.71 -17.82
C SER A 8 11.45 -6.38 -18.05
N TYR A 9 11.77 -6.06 -19.30
CA TYR A 9 12.29 -4.73 -19.65
C TYR A 9 11.22 -3.65 -19.53
N GLN A 10 9.96 -3.98 -19.82
CA GLN A 10 8.88 -3.00 -19.82
C GLN A 10 8.30 -2.72 -18.44
N LEU A 11 8.18 -3.73 -17.58
CA LEU A 11 7.46 -3.63 -16.30
C LEU A 11 8.38 -3.72 -15.07
N GLY A 12 9.55 -4.33 -15.21
CA GLY A 12 10.43 -4.67 -14.10
C GLY A 12 10.41 -6.17 -13.80
N LYS A 13 11.56 -6.72 -13.44
CA LYS A 13 11.75 -8.16 -13.21
C LYS A 13 11.07 -8.60 -11.91
N HIS A 14 11.29 -7.87 -10.82
CA HIS A 14 10.71 -8.21 -9.53
C HIS A 14 9.20 -8.02 -9.55
N ALA A 15 8.69 -6.97 -10.20
CA ALA A 15 7.27 -6.77 -10.40
C ALA A 15 6.60 -7.94 -11.14
N LEU A 16 7.28 -8.55 -12.12
CA LEU A 16 6.78 -9.77 -12.77
C LEU A 16 6.74 -10.98 -11.83
N GLU A 17 7.78 -11.17 -11.02
CA GLU A 17 7.84 -12.23 -10.01
C GLU A 17 6.67 -12.09 -9.01
N GLU A 18 6.37 -10.86 -8.59
CA GLU A 18 5.22 -10.54 -7.73
C GLU A 18 3.88 -10.85 -8.40
N VAL A 19 3.70 -10.45 -9.66
CA VAL A 19 2.49 -10.75 -10.42
C VAL A 19 2.31 -12.25 -10.59
N ALA A 20 3.39 -12.99 -10.89
CA ALA A 20 3.36 -14.44 -11.03
C ALA A 20 3.00 -15.12 -9.69
N ALA A 21 3.62 -14.69 -8.59
CA ALA A 21 3.32 -15.19 -7.25
C ALA A 21 1.85 -14.96 -6.84
N HIS A 22 1.28 -13.81 -7.24
CA HIS A 22 -0.12 -13.49 -6.97
C HIS A 22 -1.11 -14.30 -7.82
N SER A 23 -0.88 -14.34 -9.13
CA SER A 23 -1.87 -14.80 -10.10
C SER A 23 -1.79 -16.28 -10.44
N ARG A 24 -0.67 -16.94 -10.08
CA ARG A 24 -0.44 -18.38 -10.29
C ARG A 24 -0.72 -18.77 -11.75
N HIS A 25 -1.72 -19.61 -12.00
CA HIS A 25 -2.08 -20.09 -13.33
C HIS A 25 -2.66 -19.00 -14.27
N ARG A 26 -2.97 -17.80 -13.77
CA ARG A 26 -3.52 -16.67 -14.57
C ARG A 26 -2.48 -15.61 -14.92
N THR A 27 -1.19 -15.89 -14.72
CA THR A 27 -0.10 -14.91 -14.90
C THR A 27 -0.15 -14.22 -16.26
N LEU A 28 -0.29 -14.96 -17.36
CA LEU A 28 -0.30 -14.37 -18.70
C LEU A 28 -1.49 -13.42 -18.92
N THR A 29 -2.68 -13.80 -18.45
CA THR A 29 -3.88 -12.94 -18.55
C THR A 29 -3.72 -11.67 -17.72
N VAL A 30 -3.24 -11.81 -16.49
CA VAL A 30 -3.02 -10.66 -15.58
C VAL A 30 -1.98 -9.71 -16.16
N LEU A 31 -0.87 -10.23 -16.70
CA LEU A 31 0.15 -9.42 -17.37
C LEU A 31 -0.39 -8.72 -18.62
N GLY A 32 -1.19 -9.41 -19.43
CA GLY A 32 -1.86 -8.81 -20.58
C GLY A 32 -2.70 -7.59 -20.19
N THR A 33 -3.49 -7.69 -19.11
CA THR A 33 -4.25 -6.55 -18.58
C THR A 33 -3.35 -5.42 -18.11
N ILE A 34 -2.30 -5.72 -17.32
CA ILE A 34 -1.39 -4.70 -16.77
C ILE A 34 -0.63 -3.98 -17.90
N LYS A 35 -0.17 -4.70 -18.92
CA LYS A 35 0.47 -4.10 -20.10
C LYS A 35 -0.46 -3.16 -20.85
N ALA A 36 -1.71 -3.57 -21.05
CA ALA A 36 -2.71 -2.72 -21.70
C ALA A 36 -2.99 -1.42 -20.92
N LEU A 37 -2.83 -1.43 -19.59
CA LEU A 37 -2.87 -0.22 -18.78
C LEU A 37 -1.60 0.63 -18.98
N ALA A 38 -0.42 0.00 -18.99
CA ALA A 38 0.87 0.66 -19.14
C ALA A 38 1.10 1.28 -20.53
N GLU A 39 0.45 0.78 -21.58
CA GLU A 39 0.57 1.35 -22.94
C GLU A 39 -0.19 2.67 -23.12
N VAL A 40 -1.08 3.03 -22.17
CA VAL A 40 -1.92 4.22 -22.29
C VAL A 40 -1.08 5.47 -22.16
N ARG A 41 -1.03 6.25 -23.25
CA ARG A 41 -0.42 7.58 -23.27
C ARG A 41 -1.47 8.63 -22.91
N GLY A 42 -1.16 9.55 -22.00
CA GLY A 42 -2.10 10.57 -21.55
C GLY A 42 -2.85 10.15 -20.29
N ARG A 43 -4.16 10.40 -20.20
CA ARG A 43 -4.94 10.15 -18.97
C ARG A 43 -5.06 8.63 -18.68
N PRO A 44 -4.92 8.17 -17.42
CA PRO A 44 -5.16 6.78 -17.07
C PRO A 44 -6.52 6.28 -17.53
N ARG A 45 -6.62 5.00 -17.90
CA ARG A 45 -7.90 4.33 -18.22
C ARG A 45 -8.93 4.47 -17.10
N ALA A 46 -10.20 4.29 -17.46
CA ALA A 46 -11.34 4.38 -16.55
C ALA A 46 -11.10 3.61 -15.23
N GLY A 47 -11.33 4.30 -14.11
CA GLY A 47 -11.12 3.80 -12.75
C GLY A 47 -9.68 3.90 -12.22
N GLY A 48 -8.71 4.28 -13.06
CA GLY A 48 -7.39 4.74 -12.62
C GLY A 48 -7.35 6.26 -12.41
N PHE A 49 -6.32 6.72 -11.72
CA PHE A 49 -6.04 8.14 -11.52
C PHE A 49 -4.54 8.43 -11.59
N ARG A 50 -4.19 9.60 -12.10
CA ARG A 50 -2.80 10.08 -12.09
C ARG A 50 -2.54 10.82 -10.80
N SER A 51 -1.46 10.45 -10.13
CA SER A 51 -0.98 11.03 -8.89
C SER A 51 0.40 11.63 -9.10
N HIS A 52 0.68 12.70 -8.36
CA HIS A 52 2.02 13.25 -8.22
C HIS A 52 2.34 13.23 -6.73
N PRO A 53 2.71 12.06 -6.17
CA PRO A 53 2.83 11.93 -4.73
C PRO A 53 3.88 12.90 -4.16
N HIS A 54 3.69 13.31 -2.91
CA HIS A 54 4.66 14.11 -2.19
C HIS A 54 5.95 13.32 -2.01
N ARG A 55 7.08 13.92 -2.39
CA ARG A 55 8.40 13.36 -2.14
C ARG A 55 8.82 13.67 -0.70
N MET A 56 9.64 12.78 -0.15
CA MET A 56 10.43 13.09 1.02
C MET A 56 11.68 13.85 0.59
N THR A 57 12.12 14.77 1.44
CA THR A 57 13.32 15.57 1.28
C THR A 57 14.57 14.80 1.73
N ALA A 58 14.40 13.87 2.67
CA ALA A 58 15.50 13.03 3.15
C ALA A 58 15.04 11.62 3.52
N MET A 59 15.61 10.62 2.85
CA MET A 59 15.39 9.23 3.18
C MET A 59 16.03 8.84 4.53
N PRO A 60 15.37 7.99 5.33
CA PRO A 60 15.96 7.48 6.55
C PRO A 60 17.16 6.57 6.23
N ARG A 61 18.17 6.59 7.09
CA ARG A 61 19.31 5.67 6.96
C ARG A 61 18.92 4.29 7.48
N TYR A 62 18.96 3.29 6.60
CA TYR A 62 18.73 1.89 6.98
C TYR A 62 20.00 1.27 7.58
N ARG A 63 19.84 0.59 8.71
CA ARG A 63 20.92 -0.22 9.30
C ARG A 63 21.10 -1.49 8.48
N LYS A 64 22.34 -1.97 8.36
CA LYS A 64 22.64 -3.25 7.70
C LYS A 64 21.89 -4.38 8.41
N GLY A 65 21.21 -5.24 7.65
CA GLY A 65 20.45 -6.36 8.17
C GLY A 65 19.01 -6.05 8.58
N MET A 66 18.54 -4.79 8.44
CA MET A 66 17.13 -4.47 8.68
C MET A 66 16.22 -5.26 7.74
N ARG A 67 15.24 -5.91 8.33
CA ARG A 67 14.21 -6.68 7.65
C ARG A 67 13.28 -5.71 6.89
N PRO A 68 12.59 -6.17 5.83
CA PRO A 68 11.77 -5.30 5.00
C PRO A 68 10.72 -4.49 5.80
N TRP A 69 10.06 -5.12 6.78
CA TRP A 69 9.06 -4.43 7.60
C TRP A 69 9.67 -3.38 8.54
N GLU A 70 10.88 -3.60 9.06
CA GLU A 70 11.54 -2.62 9.93
C GLU A 70 11.92 -1.36 9.14
N ARG A 71 12.41 -1.53 7.91
CA ARG A 71 12.68 -0.40 7.00
C ARG A 71 11.41 0.36 6.65
N ALA A 72 10.33 -0.37 6.40
CA ALA A 72 9.03 0.18 6.06
C ALA A 72 8.44 1.01 7.20
N SER A 73 8.45 0.50 8.43
CA SER A 73 7.99 1.24 9.61
C SER A 73 8.84 2.49 9.86
N LEU A 74 10.16 2.39 9.70
CA LEU A 74 11.05 3.55 9.82
C LEU A 74 10.74 4.62 8.77
N LEU A 75 10.51 4.21 7.51
CA LEU A 75 10.13 5.12 6.43
C LEU A 75 8.78 5.78 6.68
N ALA A 76 7.78 5.01 7.12
CA ALA A 76 6.45 5.52 7.45
C ALA A 76 6.52 6.58 8.57
N ARG A 77 7.25 6.32 9.65
CA ARG A 77 7.45 7.30 10.74
C ARG A 77 8.14 8.57 10.26
N LYS A 78 9.19 8.42 9.45
CA LYS A 78 9.92 9.57 8.89
C LYS A 78 9.02 10.40 7.97
N ALA A 79 8.22 9.75 7.12
CA ALA A 79 7.25 10.42 6.26
C ALA A 79 6.17 11.17 7.08
N ARG A 80 5.63 10.54 8.13
CA ARG A 80 4.66 11.18 9.03
C ARG A 80 5.21 12.42 9.72
N ALA A 81 6.43 12.33 10.26
CA ALA A 81 7.09 13.47 10.89
C ALA A 81 7.36 14.60 9.88
N GLU A 82 7.84 14.27 8.68
CA GLU A 82 8.14 15.26 7.65
C GLU A 82 6.89 15.98 7.11
N TRP A 83 5.76 15.27 7.03
CA TRP A 83 4.51 15.81 6.52
C TRP A 83 3.58 16.38 7.62
N ASN A 84 4.08 16.52 8.85
CA ASN A 84 3.34 16.99 10.02
C ASN A 84 2.01 16.22 10.20
N LEU A 85 2.12 14.89 10.23
CA LEU A 85 1.02 13.97 10.50
C LEU A 85 1.07 13.42 11.93
N ASP A 86 2.23 13.55 12.60
CA ASP A 86 2.51 13.14 13.98
C ASP A 86 1.93 11.76 14.31
N ASN A 87 1.16 11.60 15.40
CA ASN A 87 0.47 10.36 15.77
C ASN A 87 -1.04 10.36 15.43
N GLU A 88 -1.52 11.41 14.74
CA GLU A 88 -2.93 11.60 14.45
C GLU A 88 -3.44 10.75 13.26
N PRO A 89 -4.73 10.36 13.24
CA PRO A 89 -5.36 9.75 12.08
C PRO A 89 -5.25 10.62 10.82
N ILE A 90 -4.98 10.00 9.67
CA ILE A 90 -4.89 10.70 8.40
C ILE A 90 -6.27 10.78 7.76
N SER A 91 -6.90 11.95 7.70
CA SER A 91 -8.18 12.12 7.00
C SER A 91 -8.08 11.82 5.49
N ASN A 92 -9.21 11.54 4.82
CA ASN A 92 -9.21 11.36 3.35
C ASN A 92 -8.69 12.59 2.61
N MET A 93 -9.02 13.79 3.10
CA MET A 93 -8.53 15.04 2.53
C MET A 93 -7.00 15.15 2.63
N ARG A 94 -6.42 14.87 3.82
CA ARG A 94 -4.96 14.90 4.00
C ARG A 94 -4.27 13.81 3.20
N LEU A 95 -4.82 12.60 3.15
CA LEU A 95 -4.26 11.54 2.31
C LEU A 95 -4.32 11.90 0.82
N ALA A 96 -5.40 12.54 0.36
CA ALA A 96 -5.54 12.93 -1.04
C ALA A 96 -4.59 14.05 -1.45
N ASP A 97 -4.32 14.99 -0.54
CA ASP A 97 -3.29 16.01 -0.71
C ASP A 97 -1.90 15.39 -0.95
N LEU A 98 -1.53 14.38 -0.15
CA LEU A 98 -0.25 13.66 -0.32
C LEU A 98 -0.11 12.98 -1.69
N PHE A 99 -1.22 12.59 -2.31
CA PHE A 99 -1.24 12.02 -3.67
C PHE A 99 -1.50 13.08 -4.75
N ARG A 100 -1.86 14.31 -4.38
CA ARG A 100 -2.33 15.39 -5.26
C ARG A 100 -3.52 14.96 -6.13
N ILE A 101 -4.53 14.39 -5.48
CA ILE A 101 -5.75 13.86 -6.11
C ILE A 101 -7.02 14.33 -5.39
N ASN A 102 -8.18 13.94 -5.90
CA ASN A 102 -9.46 14.18 -5.24
C ASN A 102 -9.70 13.17 -4.09
N ASP A 103 -10.15 13.67 -2.94
CA ASP A 103 -10.41 12.91 -1.72
C ASP A 103 -11.50 11.85 -1.83
N LYS A 104 -12.47 12.06 -2.72
CA LYS A 104 -13.53 11.07 -2.99
C LYS A 104 -12.99 9.75 -3.55
N LEU A 105 -11.74 9.70 -4.01
CA LEU A 105 -11.09 8.44 -4.42
C LEU A 105 -10.88 7.46 -3.27
N PHE A 106 -10.83 7.93 -2.02
CA PHE A 106 -10.73 7.10 -0.83
C PHE A 106 -12.07 6.77 -0.18
N SER A 107 -13.14 7.41 -0.65
CA SER A 107 -14.51 7.00 -0.31
C SER A 107 -14.88 5.72 -1.06
N ARG A 108 -15.99 5.08 -0.63
CA ARG A 108 -16.55 3.92 -1.34
C ARG A 108 -17.06 4.37 -2.73
N PRO A 109 -16.48 3.89 -3.84
CA PRO A 109 -16.89 4.33 -5.17
C PRO A 109 -18.14 3.57 -5.63
N LYS A 110 -18.87 4.14 -6.60
CA LYS A 110 -20.00 3.45 -7.26
C LYS A 110 -19.54 2.27 -8.11
N THR A 111 -18.41 2.42 -8.79
CA THR A 111 -17.77 1.40 -9.63
C THR A 111 -16.30 1.27 -9.25
N VAL A 112 -15.73 0.10 -9.48
CA VAL A 112 -14.28 -0.14 -9.33
C VAL A 112 -13.69 -0.48 -10.68
N PRO A 113 -12.42 -0.11 -10.93
CA PRO A 113 -11.72 -0.54 -12.13
C PRO A 113 -11.68 -2.08 -12.20
N GLU A 114 -11.90 -2.63 -13.39
CA GLU A 114 -11.70 -4.06 -13.67
C GLU A 114 -10.20 -4.35 -13.82
N VAL A 115 -9.49 -4.33 -12.69
CA VAL A 115 -8.07 -4.64 -12.61
C VAL A 115 -7.85 -5.86 -11.73
N PRO A 116 -6.86 -6.73 -12.06
CA PRO A 116 -6.63 -7.98 -11.35
C PRO A 116 -6.13 -7.78 -9.92
N MET A 117 -5.45 -6.65 -9.68
CA MET A 117 -4.97 -6.21 -8.36
C MET A 117 -4.83 -4.69 -8.35
N SER A 118 -4.71 -4.10 -7.16
CA SER A 118 -4.29 -2.70 -7.07
C SER A 118 -2.85 -2.58 -7.55
N LEU A 119 -2.50 -1.47 -8.20
CA LEU A 119 -1.15 -1.27 -8.74
C LEU A 119 -0.83 0.22 -8.95
N GLY A 120 0.46 0.53 -9.00
CA GLY A 120 1.00 1.79 -9.50
C GLY A 120 1.83 1.56 -10.78
N LEU A 121 1.78 2.50 -11.71
CA LEU A 121 2.59 2.52 -12.92
C LEU A 121 3.37 3.83 -12.99
N HIS A 122 4.70 3.74 -12.93
CA HIS A 122 5.57 4.90 -13.08
C HIS A 122 5.46 5.46 -14.50
N ASN A 123 5.27 6.78 -14.57
CA ASN A 123 5.33 7.54 -15.79
C ASN A 123 6.70 8.21 -15.93
N THR A 124 7.04 8.62 -17.15
CA THR A 124 8.31 9.29 -17.47
C THR A 124 8.43 10.69 -16.86
N ASP A 125 7.30 11.32 -16.52
CA ASP A 125 7.21 12.65 -15.91
C ASP A 125 7.24 12.60 -14.37
N ASN A 126 7.69 11.47 -13.80
CA ASN A 126 7.76 11.23 -12.36
C ASN A 126 6.39 11.18 -11.65
N SER A 127 5.29 11.12 -12.41
CA SER A 127 3.96 10.84 -11.90
C SER A 127 3.70 9.33 -11.82
N LEU A 128 2.59 8.97 -11.19
CA LEU A 128 2.18 7.60 -10.97
C LEU A 128 0.71 7.41 -11.37
N ASP A 129 0.45 6.48 -12.28
CA ASP A 129 -0.91 6.04 -12.58
C ASP A 129 -1.28 4.93 -11.59
N VAL A 130 -2.31 5.17 -10.78
CA VAL A 130 -2.72 4.28 -9.69
C VAL A 130 -4.10 3.69 -9.99
N TYR A 131 -4.22 2.38 -9.79
CA TYR A 131 -5.47 1.63 -9.92
C TYR A 131 -5.75 0.92 -8.60
N LEU A 132 -6.96 1.11 -8.06
CA LEU A 132 -7.36 0.54 -6.77
C LEU A 132 -8.49 -0.48 -7.00
N ALA A 133 -8.18 -1.76 -6.82
CA ALA A 133 -9.07 -2.87 -7.16
C ALA A 133 -10.20 -3.13 -6.14
N LYS A 134 -10.07 -2.58 -4.93
CA LYS A 134 -10.99 -2.84 -3.82
C LYS A 134 -12.05 -1.73 -3.69
N ARG A 135 -13.25 -2.11 -3.27
CA ARG A 135 -14.40 -1.21 -3.03
C ARG A 135 -14.36 -0.48 -1.68
N PRO A 136 -14.09 -1.13 -0.54
CA PRO A 136 -14.12 -0.45 0.75
C PRO A 136 -13.09 0.68 0.82
N GLY A 137 -13.47 1.82 1.39
CA GLY A 137 -12.59 2.98 1.50
C GLY A 137 -11.31 2.68 2.28
N THR A 138 -11.42 1.93 3.38
CA THR A 138 -10.28 1.44 4.18
C THR A 138 -9.30 0.61 3.35
N SER A 139 -9.79 -0.32 2.52
CA SER A 139 -8.94 -1.13 1.63
C SER A 139 -8.27 -0.30 0.53
N ARG A 140 -8.94 0.76 0.05
CA ARG A 140 -8.41 1.70 -0.95
C ARG A 140 -7.29 2.55 -0.37
N ARG A 141 -7.50 3.12 0.82
CA ARG A 141 -6.48 3.84 1.60
C ARG A 141 -5.26 2.97 1.82
N PHE A 142 -5.47 1.74 2.29
CA PHE A 142 -4.38 0.79 2.52
C PHE A 142 -3.61 0.45 1.23
N SER A 143 -4.32 0.13 0.14
CA SER A 143 -3.70 -0.18 -1.16
C SER A 143 -2.92 1.02 -1.72
N ALA A 144 -3.45 2.23 -1.59
CA ALA A 144 -2.76 3.43 -2.02
C ALA A 144 -1.49 3.66 -1.20
N CYS A 145 -1.55 3.51 0.14
CA CYS A 145 -0.38 3.67 0.99
C CYS A 145 0.71 2.62 0.70
N ARG A 146 0.33 1.39 0.31
CA ARG A 146 1.29 0.37 -0.16
C ARG A 146 2.04 0.84 -1.40
N VAL A 147 1.33 1.47 -2.33
CA VAL A 147 1.92 2.06 -3.53
C VAL A 147 2.81 3.26 -3.17
N LEU A 148 2.36 4.14 -2.29
CA LEU A 148 3.14 5.30 -1.82
C LEU A 148 4.45 4.88 -1.16
N GLY A 149 4.41 3.90 -0.26
CA GLY A 149 5.61 3.40 0.42
C GLY A 149 6.64 2.87 -0.57
N GLN A 150 6.21 2.08 -1.56
CA GLN A 150 7.12 1.59 -2.59
C GLN A 150 7.67 2.71 -3.46
N TRP A 151 6.84 3.69 -3.82
CA TRP A 151 7.25 4.83 -4.62
C TRP A 151 8.27 5.72 -3.88
N LEU A 152 8.15 5.84 -2.54
CA LEU A 152 9.14 6.51 -1.69
C LEU A 152 10.44 5.70 -1.58
N GLU A 153 10.36 4.37 -1.42
CA GLU A 153 11.55 3.50 -1.32
C GLU A 153 12.38 3.50 -2.61
N ALA A 154 11.75 3.70 -3.77
CA ALA A 154 12.32 3.51 -5.09
C ALA A 154 13.36 4.56 -5.55
N GLU A 155 14.04 5.29 -4.65
CA GLU A 155 15.16 6.16 -5.01
C GLU A 155 16.32 5.35 -5.65
N GLY A 156 16.29 5.22 -6.97
CA GLY A 156 17.32 4.59 -7.81
C GLY A 156 16.97 3.22 -8.42
N ASN A 157 15.87 2.57 -8.03
CA ASN A 157 15.40 1.32 -8.63
C ASN A 157 13.92 1.44 -9.02
N THR A 158 13.68 2.11 -10.14
CA THR A 158 12.34 2.43 -10.64
C THR A 158 11.87 1.33 -11.58
N GLU A 159 11.50 0.17 -11.05
CA GLU A 159 10.68 -0.75 -11.83
C GLU A 159 9.37 -0.03 -12.20
N ARG A 160 8.92 -0.22 -13.43
CA ARG A 160 7.77 0.52 -13.95
C ARG A 160 6.48 0.18 -13.20
N LEU A 161 6.34 -1.06 -12.76
CA LEU A 161 5.16 -1.57 -12.07
C LEU A 161 5.38 -1.70 -10.57
N ILE A 162 4.45 -1.17 -9.78
CA ILE A 162 4.30 -1.43 -8.35
C ILE A 162 3.07 -2.33 -8.15
N PRO A 163 3.23 -3.66 -8.04
CA PRO A 163 2.10 -4.55 -7.78
C PRO A 163 1.77 -4.58 -6.29
N VAL A 164 0.47 -4.48 -5.98
CA VAL A 164 -0.09 -4.65 -4.62
C VAL A 164 -0.62 -6.08 -4.53
N ALA A 165 0.28 -7.03 -4.29
CA ALA A 165 -0.01 -8.46 -4.27
C ALA A 165 -0.21 -9.01 -2.85
N GLU A 166 -0.90 -10.14 -2.73
CA GLU A 166 -1.05 -10.85 -1.45
C GLU A 166 0.11 -11.83 -1.15
N ALA A 167 1.17 -11.81 -1.96
CA ALA A 167 2.32 -12.67 -1.76
C ALA A 167 3.09 -12.33 -0.46
N LYS A 168 3.84 -13.30 0.06
CA LYS A 168 4.65 -13.15 1.30
C LYS A 168 6.11 -12.76 1.03
N THR A 169 6.38 -12.14 -0.11
CA THR A 169 7.73 -11.70 -0.50
C THR A 169 8.21 -10.52 0.35
N ALA A 170 9.51 -10.22 0.26
CA ALA A 170 10.11 -9.08 0.96
C ALA A 170 9.46 -7.74 0.56
N GLN A 171 9.17 -7.55 -0.73
CA GLN A 171 8.52 -6.35 -1.24
C GLN A 171 7.11 -6.19 -0.67
N GLN A 172 6.31 -7.25 -0.66
CA GLN A 172 4.95 -7.16 -0.12
C GLN A 172 4.93 -7.02 1.41
N GLN A 173 5.94 -7.57 2.11
CA GLN A 173 6.13 -7.32 3.54
C GLN A 173 6.45 -5.84 3.80
N PHE A 174 7.36 -5.24 3.02
CA PHE A 174 7.66 -3.81 3.10
C PHE A 174 6.40 -2.98 2.87
N GLN A 175 5.69 -3.20 1.76
CA GLN A 175 4.48 -2.44 1.42
C GLN A 175 3.42 -2.50 2.53
N ARG A 176 3.11 -3.71 3.03
CA ARG A 176 2.10 -3.89 4.09
C ARG A 176 2.50 -3.19 5.38
N ALA A 177 3.77 -3.34 5.80
CA ALA A 177 4.27 -2.71 7.01
C ALA A 177 4.28 -1.18 6.90
N PHE A 178 4.66 -0.63 5.74
CA PHE A 178 4.60 0.81 5.50
C PHE A 178 3.15 1.30 5.63
N ALA A 179 2.22 0.68 4.92
CA ALA A 179 0.83 1.12 4.92
C ALA A 179 0.17 0.98 6.30
N GLN A 180 0.50 -0.06 7.06
CA GLN A 180 0.06 -0.26 8.42
C GLN A 180 0.56 0.89 9.32
N GLU A 181 1.88 1.05 9.42
CA GLU A 181 2.51 2.04 10.30
C GLU A 181 2.13 3.48 9.89
N PHE A 182 1.96 3.74 8.59
CA PHE A 182 1.59 5.05 8.09
C PHE A 182 0.15 5.44 8.43
N LEU A 183 -0.81 4.49 8.37
CA LEU A 183 -2.23 4.77 8.62
C LEU A 183 -2.64 4.59 10.08
N CYS A 184 -2.04 3.64 10.78
CA CYS A 184 -2.33 3.28 12.16
C CYS A 184 -0.99 2.98 12.87
N PRO A 185 -0.25 4.03 13.29
CA PRO A 185 1.04 3.86 13.95
C PRO A 185 0.89 3.02 15.21
N TYR A 186 1.78 2.05 15.41
CA TYR A 186 1.67 1.14 16.55
C TYR A 186 1.64 1.89 17.91
N GLU A 187 2.53 2.86 18.09
CA GLU A 187 2.61 3.64 19.33
C GLU A 187 1.32 4.43 19.59
N ALA A 188 0.75 5.05 18.55
CA ALA A 188 -0.52 5.78 18.63
C ALA A 188 -1.70 4.83 18.90
N LEU A 189 -1.68 3.63 18.32
CA LEU A 189 -2.69 2.60 18.58
C LEU A 189 -2.67 2.18 20.04
N MET A 190 -1.49 1.91 20.61
CA MET A 190 -1.38 1.50 22.01
C MET A 190 -1.80 2.62 22.97
N ASP A 191 -1.43 3.87 22.68
CA ASP A 191 -1.88 5.03 23.44
C ASP A 191 -3.40 5.22 23.40
N ARG A 192 -4.04 4.91 22.26
CA ARG A 192 -5.51 4.95 22.13
C ARG A 192 -6.22 3.81 22.86
N LEU A 193 -5.65 2.61 22.84
CA LEU A 193 -6.23 1.42 23.47
C LEU A 193 -6.10 1.48 25.00
N GLN A 194 -4.96 1.97 25.52
CA GLN A 194 -4.65 2.02 26.96
C GLN A 194 -4.83 0.66 27.68
N THR A 195 -4.69 -0.45 26.94
CA THR A 195 -4.84 -1.82 27.45
C THR A 195 -3.97 -2.79 26.64
N ASP A 196 -3.49 -3.84 27.31
CA ASP A 196 -2.79 -4.99 26.71
C ASP A 196 -3.76 -6.11 26.30
N ARG A 197 -5.06 -5.97 26.59
CA ARG A 197 -6.10 -6.97 26.28
C ARG A 197 -7.33 -6.33 25.65
N PRO A 198 -7.21 -5.78 24.43
CA PRO A 198 -8.31 -5.11 23.76
C PRO A 198 -9.43 -6.10 23.41
N THR A 199 -10.65 -5.70 23.70
CA THR A 199 -11.88 -6.38 23.30
C THR A 199 -12.18 -6.16 21.81
N ALA A 200 -13.22 -6.81 21.29
CA ALA A 200 -13.67 -6.56 19.93
C ALA A 200 -14.16 -5.12 19.73
N GLU A 201 -14.81 -4.54 20.75
CA GLU A 201 -15.30 -3.16 20.75
C GLU A 201 -14.13 -2.17 20.72
N ASP A 202 -13.10 -2.38 21.55
CA ASP A 202 -11.89 -1.54 21.54
C ASP A 202 -11.20 -1.53 20.15
N ILE A 203 -11.17 -2.70 19.50
CA ILE A 203 -10.60 -2.86 18.15
C ILE A 203 -11.43 -2.11 17.11
N ASP A 204 -12.76 -2.18 17.18
CA ASP A 204 -13.65 -1.52 16.24
C ASP A 204 -13.60 0.00 16.42
N GLU A 205 -13.58 0.50 17.66
CA GLU A 205 -13.39 1.92 17.97
C GLU A 205 -12.04 2.44 17.46
N ALA A 206 -10.95 1.70 17.70
CA ALA A 206 -9.63 2.08 17.21
C ALA A 206 -9.58 2.08 15.67
N ALA A 207 -10.21 1.08 15.03
CA ALA A 207 -10.28 1.01 13.58
C ALA A 207 -11.06 2.19 12.98
N GLU A 208 -12.16 2.60 13.62
CA GLU A 208 -12.92 3.79 13.25
C GLU A 208 -12.08 5.06 13.41
N TYR A 209 -11.43 5.24 14.56
CA TYR A 209 -10.58 6.40 14.84
C TYR A 209 -9.47 6.58 13.79
N PHE A 210 -8.74 5.52 13.45
CA PHE A 210 -7.67 5.59 12.43
C PHE A 210 -8.18 5.53 10.97
N GLY A 211 -9.47 5.25 10.76
CA GLY A 211 -10.05 5.07 9.42
C GLY A 211 -9.44 3.88 8.68
N VAL A 212 -9.28 2.75 9.37
CA VAL A 212 -8.73 1.48 8.87
C VAL A 212 -9.72 0.33 9.11
N SER A 213 -9.41 -0.89 8.66
CA SER A 213 -10.27 -2.05 8.96
C SER A 213 -9.94 -2.63 10.35
N PRO A 214 -10.92 -3.22 11.06
CA PRO A 214 -10.66 -3.97 12.29
C PRO A 214 -9.63 -5.08 12.11
N LEU A 215 -9.62 -5.74 10.94
CA LEU A 215 -8.61 -6.73 10.58
C LEU A 215 -7.18 -6.14 10.57
N LEU A 216 -7.00 -4.89 10.14
CA LEU A 216 -5.67 -4.25 10.17
C LEU A 216 -5.23 -4.05 11.62
N VAL A 217 -6.10 -3.54 12.49
CA VAL A 217 -5.81 -3.37 13.93
C VAL A 217 -5.42 -4.69 14.58
N ARG A 218 -6.21 -5.76 14.39
CA ARG A 218 -5.88 -7.11 14.88
C ARG A 218 -4.54 -7.60 14.36
N THR A 219 -4.26 -7.40 13.07
CA THR A 219 -2.99 -7.81 12.46
C THR A 219 -1.80 -7.04 13.04
N THR A 220 -1.97 -5.74 13.30
CA THR A 220 -0.96 -4.89 13.96
C THR A 220 -0.64 -5.45 15.36
N LEU A 221 -1.67 -5.72 16.17
CA LEU A 221 -1.49 -6.23 17.53
C LEU A 221 -0.82 -7.60 17.54
N VAL A 222 -1.27 -8.53 16.68
CA VAL A 222 -0.66 -9.87 16.56
C VAL A 222 0.79 -9.80 16.09
N ASN A 223 1.13 -8.93 15.14
CA ASN A 223 2.50 -8.79 14.65
C ASN A 223 3.46 -8.21 15.70
N ASN A 224 2.93 -7.44 16.65
CA ASN A 224 3.72 -6.86 17.74
C ASN A 224 3.68 -7.71 19.03
N GLY A 225 2.93 -8.82 19.06
CA GLY A 225 2.89 -9.74 20.20
C GLY A 225 1.84 -9.41 21.27
N GLU A 226 0.98 -8.41 21.02
CA GLU A 226 -0.08 -7.98 21.94
C GLU A 226 -1.33 -8.88 21.87
N MET A 227 -1.44 -9.73 20.84
CA MET A 227 -2.54 -10.69 20.69
C MET A 227 -2.04 -12.01 20.11
N ASP A 228 -2.75 -13.09 20.45
CA ASP A 228 -2.51 -14.41 19.85
C ASP A 228 -2.95 -14.44 18.37
N ARG A 229 -2.24 -15.22 17.54
CA ARG A 229 -2.58 -15.44 16.13
C ARG A 229 -3.97 -16.02 15.92
N GLU A 230 -4.53 -16.75 16.89
CA GLU A 230 -5.90 -17.25 16.86
C GLU A 230 -6.94 -16.12 16.70
N ALA A 231 -6.61 -14.89 17.12
CA ALA A 231 -7.47 -13.71 16.95
C ALA A 231 -7.72 -13.33 15.48
N LEU A 232 -6.93 -13.85 14.53
CA LEU A 232 -7.10 -13.63 13.10
C LEU A 232 -8.01 -14.66 12.41
N LYS A 233 -8.38 -15.75 13.11
CA LYS A 233 -9.21 -16.81 12.51
C LYS A 233 -10.72 -16.46 12.49
N TRP A 234 -11.13 -15.44 13.25
CA TRP A 234 -12.52 -15.00 13.39
C TRP A 234 -12.87 -13.83 12.47
N VAL A 235 -12.59 -13.98 11.18
CA VAL A 235 -13.11 -13.06 10.14
C VAL A 235 -13.75 -13.93 9.06
N GLY A 236 -14.98 -14.35 9.32
CA GLY A 236 -15.90 -14.95 8.36
C GLY A 236 -16.83 -13.90 7.77
#